data_AF-A0AAX1Z519-F1
#
_entry.id   AF-A0AAX1Z519-F1
#
_cell.length_a   1.000
_cell.length_b   1.000
_cell.length_c   1.000
_cell.angle_alpha   90.00
_cell.angle_beta   90.00
_cell.angle_gamma   90.00
#
_symmetry.space_group_name_H-M   'P 1'
#
loop_
_entity.id
_entity.type
_entity.pdbx_description
1 polymer ?
#
loop_
_entity_poly.entity_id
_entity_poly.type
_entity_poly.pdbx_seq_one_letter_code
_entity_poly.pdbx_strand_id
1 'polypeptide(L)' 'MLGNGSYKGILTNTDNATVSGNYNFIRNVSSAPQPTLAQHLANKSYVDQAIASSESRLTKKIEESRGGELLSQ' A
#
# COMPACT_ATOMS: atom_id res chain seq x y z
N MET A 1 40.64 -5.52 -29.18
CA MET A 1 39.17 -5.67 -29.06
C MET A 1 38.87 -5.75 -27.57
N LEU A 2 38.20 -4.76 -26.99
CA LEU A 2 37.85 -4.76 -25.57
C LEU A 2 36.45 -5.38 -25.42
N GLY A 3 36.36 -6.42 -24.61
CA GLY A 3 35.12 -7.20 -24.44
C GLY A 3 34.01 -6.38 -23.82
N ASN A 4 32.81 -6.53 -24.36
CA ASN A 4 31.56 -6.02 -23.79
C ASN A 4 31.22 -6.81 -22.52
N GLY A 5 31.86 -6.46 -21.41
CA GLY A 5 31.52 -7.00 -20.11
C GLY A 5 30.20 -6.40 -19.65
N SER A 6 29.19 -7.23 -19.36
CA SER A 6 27.97 -6.79 -18.71
C SER A 6 28.31 -6.20 -17.34
N TYR A 7 28.41 -4.88 -17.26
CA TYR A 7 28.60 -4.19 -15.99
C TYR A 7 27.34 -4.43 -15.15
N LYS A 8 27.48 -5.20 -14.05
CA LYS A 8 26.48 -5.23 -12.98
C LYS A 8 26.49 -3.85 -12.33
N GLY A 9 25.74 -2.91 -12.88
CA GLY A 9 25.58 -1.58 -12.32
C GLY A 9 25.12 -1.72 -10.88
N ILE A 10 25.95 -1.30 -9.93
CA ILE A 10 25.48 -1.06 -8.57
C ILE A 10 24.57 0.14 -8.73
N LEU A 11 23.26 -0.10 -8.78
CA LEU A 11 22.26 0.97 -8.70
C LEU A 11 22.53 1.74 -7.42
N THR A 12 23.07 2.94 -7.55
CA THR A 12 23.18 3.88 -6.44
C THR A 12 21.77 4.30 -6.05
N ASN A 13 21.48 4.32 -4.74
CA ASN A 13 20.14 4.38 -4.12
C ASN A 13 19.29 5.63 -4.49
N THR A 14 19.76 6.47 -5.40
CA THR A 14 19.16 7.75 -5.78
C THR A 14 18.64 7.79 -7.21
N ASP A 15 18.94 6.78 -8.03
CA ASP A 15 18.54 6.75 -9.44
C ASP A 15 17.23 5.98 -9.66
N ASN A 16 16.38 6.51 -10.54
CA ASN A 16 15.24 5.75 -11.05
C ASN A 16 15.76 4.61 -11.94
N ALA A 17 15.41 3.37 -11.61
CA ALA A 17 15.77 2.20 -12.39
C ALA A 17 14.52 1.51 -12.94
N THR A 18 14.53 1.21 -14.24
CA THR A 18 13.55 0.31 -14.84
C THR A 18 14.07 -1.11 -14.77
N VAL A 19 13.36 -1.97 -14.05
CA VAL A 19 13.64 -3.42 -14.02
C VAL A 19 12.65 -4.10 -14.95
N SER A 20 13.15 -4.76 -15.99
CA SER A 20 12.34 -5.58 -16.91
C SER A 20 12.35 -7.05 -16.46
N GLY A 21 11.19 -7.71 -16.54
CA GLY A 21 11.03 -9.12 -16.18
C GLY A 21 10.63 -9.33 -14.71
N ASN A 22 10.75 -10.58 -14.23
CA ASN A 22 10.39 -10.94 -12.87
C ASN A 22 11.53 -10.64 -11.90
N TYR A 23 11.25 -9.91 -10.82
CA TYR A 23 12.19 -9.67 -9.74
C TYR A 23 11.63 -10.16 -8.42
N ASN A 24 12.45 -10.82 -7.60
CA ASN A 24 12.04 -11.37 -6.31
C ASN A 24 12.71 -10.61 -5.17
N PHE A 25 11.90 -10.00 -4.30
CA PHE A 25 12.38 -9.35 -3.08
C PHE A 25 12.27 -10.33 -1.90
N ILE A 26 13.42 -10.79 -1.40
CA ILE A 26 13.49 -11.76 -0.29
C ILE A 26 13.47 -11.13 1.11
N ARG A 27 13.38 -9.79 1.17
CA ARG A 27 13.29 -9.01 2.41
C ARG A 27 12.06 -8.13 2.37
N ASN A 28 11.59 -7.72 3.53
CA ASN A 28 10.47 -6.80 3.65
C ASN A 28 10.79 -5.46 2.98
N VAL A 29 9.80 -4.91 2.29
CA VAL A 29 9.81 -3.51 1.86
C VAL A 29 9.50 -2.65 3.07
N SER A 30 10.48 -1.89 3.56
CA SER A 30 10.37 -1.12 4.81
C SER A 30 9.71 0.26 4.64
N SER A 31 9.70 0.80 3.41
CA SER A 31 9.11 2.09 3.09
C SER A 31 8.53 2.07 1.68
N ALA A 32 7.32 2.58 1.54
CA ALA A 32 6.66 2.84 0.26
C ALA A 32 5.70 4.03 0.42
N PRO A 33 5.59 4.93 -0.56
CA PRO A 33 4.61 6.01 -0.54
C PRO A 33 3.18 5.45 -0.48
N GLN A 34 2.24 6.31 -0.09
CA GLN A 34 0.81 5.97 -0.06
C GLN A 34 0.34 5.63 -1.49
N PRO A 35 -0.36 4.49 -1.69
CA PRO A 35 -0.78 4.08 -3.03
C PRO A 35 -1.87 5.01 -3.58
N THR A 36 -1.73 5.41 -4.85
CA THR A 36 -2.70 6.27 -5.56
C THR A 36 -3.35 5.57 -6.76
N LEU A 37 -2.75 4.49 -7.27
CA LEU A 37 -3.30 3.62 -8.31
C LEU A 37 -3.58 2.23 -7.73
N ALA A 38 -4.56 1.53 -8.31
CA ALA A 38 -4.94 0.19 -7.88
C ALA A 38 -3.81 -0.85 -8.00
N GLN A 39 -2.86 -0.64 -8.91
CA GLN A 39 -1.71 -1.54 -9.12
C GLN A 39 -0.53 -1.25 -8.18
N HIS A 40 -0.61 -0.20 -7.35
CA HIS A 40 0.47 0.11 -6.41
C HIS A 40 0.54 -0.90 -5.26
N LEU A 41 1.74 -1.12 -4.74
CA LEU A 41 1.94 -1.83 -3.49
C LEU A 41 1.22 -1.09 -2.35
N ALA A 42 0.35 -1.79 -1.62
CA ALA A 42 -0.26 -1.26 -0.42
C ALA A 42 0.73 -1.28 0.75
N ASN A 43 0.97 -0.12 1.38
CA ASN A 43 1.75 -0.05 2.61
C ASN A 43 0.85 -0.28 3.85
N LYS A 44 1.46 -0.59 5.00
CA LYS A 44 0.73 -0.87 6.25
C LYS A 44 -0.18 0.30 6.67
N SER A 45 0.32 1.54 6.58
CA SER A 45 -0.44 2.73 6.99
C SER A 45 -1.72 2.91 6.15
N TYR A 46 -1.67 2.66 4.84
CA TYR A 46 -2.83 2.68 3.96
C TYR A 46 -3.89 1.67 4.39
N VAL A 47 -3.47 0.43 4.67
CA VAL A 47 -4.37 -0.64 5.12
C VAL A 47 -5.01 -0.28 6.47
N ASP A 48 -4.20 0.17 7.43
CA ASP A 48 -4.67 0.55 8.77
C ASP A 48 -5.70 1.71 8.68
N GLN A 49 -5.46 2.71 7.83
CA GLN A 49 -6.40 3.82 7.59
C GLN A 49 -7.71 3.36 6.94
N ALA A 50 -7.64 2.45 5.97
CA ALA A 50 -8.81 1.89 5.29
C ALA A 50 -9.68 1.07 6.24
N ILE A 51 -9.06 0.29 7.12
CA ILE A 51 -9.75 -0.48 8.17
C ILE A 51 -10.42 0.47 9.16
N ALA A 52 -9.69 1.43 9.72
CA ALA A 52 -10.24 2.41 10.67
C ALA A 52 -11.43 3.19 10.08
N SER A 53 -11.34 3.57 8.80
CA SER A 53 -12.44 4.22 8.07
C SER A 53 -13.67 3.32 7.94
N SER A 54 -13.47 2.02 7.75
CA SER A 54 -14.55 1.04 7.64
C SER A 54 -15.21 0.80 9.00
N GLU A 55 -14.42 0.66 10.07
CA GLU A 55 -14.90 0.52 11.45
C GLU A 55 -15.74 1.73 11.89
N SER A 56 -15.27 2.95 11.60
CA SER A 56 -16.02 4.18 11.91
C SER A 56 -17.40 4.20 11.24
N ARG A 57 -17.49 3.75 9.98
CA ARG A 57 -18.77 3.67 9.25
C ARG A 57 -19.71 2.62 9.85
N LEU A 58 -19.17 1.51 10.34
CA LEU A 58 -19.96 0.47 11.01
C LEU A 58 -20.52 0.99 12.34
N THR A 59 -19.69 1.62 13.17
CA THR A 59 -20.12 2.22 14.44
C THR A 59 -21.24 3.23 14.24
N LYS A 60 -21.08 4.13 13.26
CA LYS A 60 -22.11 5.13 12.93
C LYS A 60 -23.46 4.49 12.55
N LYS A 61 -23.44 3.45 11.71
CA LYS A 61 -24.66 2.73 11.32
C LYS A 61 -25.36 2.05 12.51
N ILE A 62 -24.58 1.50 13.44
CA ILE A 62 -25.12 0.87 14.66
C ILE A 62 -25.81 1.93 15.53
N GLU A 63 -25.18 3.09 15.73
CA GLU A 63 -25.77 4.19 16.50
C GLU A 63 -27.07 4.70 15.88
N GLU A 64 -27.10 4.89 14.55
CA GLU A 64 -28.30 5.28 13.81
C GLU A 64 -29.44 4.27 13.96
N SER A 65 -29.13 2.96 13.86
CA SER A 65 -30.16 1.92 14.05
C SER A 65 -30.74 1.91 15.47
N ARG A 66 -29.93 2.20 16.50
CA ARG A 66 -30.36 2.21 17.90
C ARG A 66 -31.15 3.46 18.26
N GLY A 67 -30.85 4.60 17.62
CA GLY A 67 -31.60 5.85 17.79
C GLY A 67 -33.04 5.77 17.24
N GLY A 68 -33.26 4.97 16.19
CA GLY A 68 -34.59 4.75 15.61
C GLY A 68 -35.53 3.93 16.51
N GLU A 69 -35.01 3.01 17.32
CA GLU A 69 -35.80 2.12 18.19
C GLU A 69 -36.39 2.86 19.42
N LEU A 70 -35.77 3.95 19.87
CA LEU A 70 -36.21 4.72 21.04
C LEU A 70 -37.33 5.73 20.74
N LEU A 71 -37.59 6.03 19.47
CA LEU A 71 -38.65 6.96 19.04
C LEU A 71 -39.96 6.25 18.64
N SER A 72 -40.01 4.92 18.74
CA SER A 72 -41.15 4.08 18.37
C SER A 72 -41.88 3.44 19.57
N GLN A 73 -41.60 3.89 20.81
CA GLN A 73 -42.26 3.41 22.03
C GLN A 73 -43.22 4.46 22.61
#